data_AF-A0A2A2VP35-F1
#
_entry.id   AF-A0A2A2VP35-F1
#
_cell.length_a   1.000
_cell.length_b   1.000
_cell.length_c   1.000
_cell.angle_alpha   90.00
_cell.angle_beta   90.00
_cell.angle_gamma   90.00
#
_symmetry.space_group_name_H-M   'P 1'
#
loop_
_entity.id
_entity.type
_entity.pdbx_description
1 polymer ?
#
loop_
_entity_poly.entity_id
_entity_poly.type
_entity_poly.pdbx_seq_one_letter_code
_entity_poly.pdbx_strand_id
1 'polypeptide(L)'
;MSDNGRDQFEIPKFEIPKDMRSMAEASFDQARKAFEQFVTNARDTAGKIEERNATMRAGAKDLSAKALSYAEKNVQSSLEYAQSLLKAKDLTEVMRLHSEYVQGQMRALAEQASEMGQAVSRAAMDAVRPKS
;
A
#
# COMPACT_ATOMS: atom_id res chain seq x y z
N MET A 1 21.83 -54.09 18.86
CA MET A 1 21.78 -53.58 17.47
C MET A 1 20.47 -52.80 17.39
N SER A 2 20.42 -51.51 17.76
CA SER A 2 20.97 -50.32 17.05
C SER A 2 20.48 -50.33 15.60
N ASP A 3 19.80 -49.34 15.05
CA ASP A 3 19.54 -47.95 15.45
C ASP A 3 18.37 -47.45 14.57
N ASN A 4 17.65 -46.43 15.04
CA ASN A 4 16.42 -45.91 14.46
C ASN A 4 16.64 -45.27 13.08
N GLY A 5 16.04 -45.86 12.04
CA GLY A 5 15.91 -45.28 10.69
C GLY A 5 14.91 -44.13 10.60
N ARG A 6 15.19 -43.01 11.28
CA ARG A 6 14.53 -41.73 11.02
C ARG A 6 15.58 -40.73 10.57
N ASP A 7 16.00 -40.87 9.31
CA ASP A 7 16.61 -39.78 8.57
C ASP A 7 15.59 -38.64 8.52
N GLN A 8 15.71 -37.72 9.47
CA GLN A 8 15.07 -36.43 9.43
C GLN A 8 15.61 -35.75 8.17
N PHE A 9 14.77 -35.67 7.13
CA PHE A 9 14.97 -34.73 6.05
C PHE A 9 14.89 -33.32 6.65
N GLU A 10 15.99 -32.85 7.22
CA GLU A 10 16.17 -31.45 7.59
C GLU A 10 16.22 -30.66 6.28
N ILE A 11 15.09 -30.02 5.94
CA ILE A 11 15.07 -29.01 4.89
C ILE A 11 16.07 -27.93 5.32
N PRO A 12 17.13 -27.66 4.55
CA PRO A 12 18.12 -26.66 4.92
C PRO A 12 17.41 -25.35 5.22
N LYS A 13 17.65 -24.78 6.41
CA LYS A 13 17.11 -23.48 6.79
C LYS A 13 17.66 -22.45 5.81
N PHE A 14 16.82 -22.02 4.88
CA PHE A 14 17.16 -20.94 3.96
C PHE A 14 17.16 -19.62 4.74
N GLU A 15 18.35 -19.07 4.94
CA GLU A 15 18.57 -17.78 5.59
C GLU A 15 19.07 -16.75 4.56
N ILE A 16 18.52 -15.54 4.62
CA ILE A 16 18.95 -14.45 3.73
C ILE A 16 20.34 -13.96 4.16
N PRO A 17 21.34 -13.91 3.26
CA PRO A 17 22.68 -13.42 3.57
C PRO A 17 22.69 -11.98 4.11
N LYS A 18 23.55 -11.70 5.09
CA LYS A 18 23.58 -10.40 5.80
C LYS A 18 23.87 -9.21 4.87
N ASP A 19 24.83 -9.34 3.97
CA ASP A 19 25.22 -8.23 3.07
C ASP A 19 24.08 -7.87 2.10
N MET A 20 23.37 -8.88 1.59
CA MET A 20 22.15 -8.67 0.78
C MET A 20 21.07 -7.96 1.58
N ARG A 21 20.86 -8.34 2.85
CA ARG A 21 19.90 -7.68 3.74
C ARG A 21 20.27 -6.21 3.95
N SER A 22 21.52 -5.90 4.29
CA SER A 22 21.96 -4.53 4.52
C SER A 22 21.88 -3.64 3.27
N MET A 23 22.22 -4.16 2.09
CA MET A 23 22.03 -3.43 0.82
C MET A 23 20.55 -3.16 0.54
N ALA A 24 19.69 -4.15 0.79
CA ALA A 24 18.25 -4.00 0.57
C ALA A 24 17.61 -3.03 1.58
N GLU A 25 18.06 -3.02 2.84
CA GLU A 25 17.69 -2.02 3.85
C GLU A 25 18.07 -0.60 3.42
N ALA A 26 19.31 -0.38 2.99
CA ALA A 26 19.76 0.93 2.53
C ALA A 26 18.98 1.43 1.29
N SER A 27 18.74 0.53 0.33
CA SER A 27 17.97 0.83 -0.88
C SER A 27 16.51 1.17 -0.55
N PHE A 28 15.93 0.43 0.40
CA PHE A 28 14.56 0.65 0.87
C PHE A 28 14.43 1.99 1.59
N ASP A 29 15.37 2.34 2.46
CA ASP A 29 15.37 3.63 3.16
C ASP A 29 15.49 4.80 2.17
N GLN A 30 16.29 4.66 1.11
CA GLN A 30 16.38 5.66 0.06
C GLN A 30 15.06 5.81 -0.71
N ALA A 31 14.42 4.69 -1.07
CA ALA A 31 13.13 4.69 -1.76
C ALA A 31 12.02 5.30 -0.88
N ARG A 32 11.98 4.99 0.41
CA ARG A 32 11.03 5.58 1.37
C ARG A 32 11.18 7.09 1.43
N LYS A 33 12.41 7.60 1.60
CA LYS A 33 12.68 9.06 1.65
C LYS A 33 12.26 9.76 0.37
N ALA A 34 12.56 9.17 -0.80
CA ALA A 34 12.15 9.72 -2.08
C ALA A 34 10.62 9.78 -2.22
N PHE A 35 9.92 8.75 -1.75
CA PHE A 35 8.46 8.73 -1.75
C PHE A 35 7.85 9.76 -0.80
N GLU A 36 8.35 9.86 0.43
CA GLU A 36 7.91 10.88 1.40
C GLU A 36 8.05 12.29 0.80
N GLN A 37 9.20 12.60 0.21
CA GLN A 37 9.43 13.87 -0.47
C GLN A 37 8.45 14.10 -1.63
N PHE A 38 8.19 13.07 -2.43
CA PHE A 38 7.23 13.14 -3.53
C PHE A 38 5.82 13.47 -3.03
N VAL A 39 5.35 12.80 -1.97
CA VAL A 39 4.03 13.04 -1.36
C VAL A 39 3.92 14.46 -0.83
N THR A 40 4.93 14.95 -0.11
CA THR A 40 4.98 16.34 0.36
C THR A 40 4.86 17.31 -0.82
N ASN A 41 5.66 17.12 -1.87
CA ASN A 41 5.63 17.99 -3.05
C ASN A 41 4.29 17.94 -3.79
N ALA A 42 3.67 16.75 -3.88
CA ALA A 42 2.38 16.56 -4.52
C ALA A 42 1.26 17.28 -3.75
N ARG A 43 1.24 17.14 -2.41
CA ARG A 43 0.29 17.85 -1.54
C ARG A 43 0.46 19.37 -1.61
N ASP A 44 1.69 19.86 -1.57
CA ASP A 44 1.99 21.29 -1.71
C ASP A 44 1.52 21.84 -3.06
N THR A 45 1.72 21.07 -4.13
CA THR A 45 1.28 21.45 -5.48
C THR A 45 -0.24 21.44 -5.58
N ALA A 46 -0.91 20.42 -5.05
CA ALA A 46 -2.38 20.36 -4.99
C ALA A 46 -2.95 21.56 -4.22
N GLY A 47 -2.39 21.89 -3.05
CA GLY A 47 -2.78 23.07 -2.27
C GLY A 47 -2.64 24.38 -3.05
N LYS A 48 -1.54 24.58 -3.77
CA LYS A 48 -1.32 25.77 -4.62
C LYS A 48 -2.29 25.83 -5.81
N ILE A 49 -2.68 24.69 -6.38
CA ILE A 49 -3.67 24.63 -7.47
C ILE A 49 -5.07 24.98 -6.95
N GLU A 50 -5.43 24.51 -5.76
CA GLU A 50 -6.69 24.86 -5.10
C GLU A 50 -6.78 26.37 -4.80
N GLU A 51 -5.68 26.95 -4.32
CA GLU A 51 -5.60 28.40 -4.03
C GLU A 51 -5.72 29.25 -5.31
N ARG A 52 -5.15 28.78 -6.44
CA ARG A 52 -5.21 29.49 -7.73
C ARG A 52 -6.49 29.26 -8.54
N ASN A 53 -7.19 28.15 -8.33
CA ASN A 53 -8.44 27.81 -9.02
C ASN A 53 -9.61 27.70 -8.04
N ALA A 54 -10.09 28.84 -7.55
CA ALA A 54 -11.34 28.93 -6.77
C ALA A 54 -12.59 28.42 -7.53
N THR A 55 -12.44 28.03 -8.81
CA THR A 55 -13.50 27.63 -9.75
C THR A 55 -13.64 26.12 -9.93
N MET A 56 -12.81 25.28 -9.28
CA MET A 56 -12.95 23.83 -9.39
C MET A 56 -14.24 23.38 -8.69
N ARG A 57 -15.18 22.77 -9.44
CA ARG A 57 -16.43 22.23 -8.87
C ARG A 57 -16.10 21.29 -7.72
N ALA A 58 -16.80 21.43 -6.59
CA ALA A 58 -16.57 20.65 -5.37
C ALA A 58 -16.44 19.12 -5.61
N GLY A 59 -17.21 18.56 -6.53
CA GLY A 59 -17.15 17.13 -6.88
C GLY A 59 -15.86 16.68 -7.61
N ALA A 60 -15.26 17.54 -8.45
CA ALA A 60 -13.98 17.22 -9.11
C ALA A 60 -12.79 17.32 -8.15
N LYS A 61 -12.88 18.24 -7.19
CA LYS A 61 -11.91 18.39 -6.09
C LYS A 61 -11.93 17.16 -5.18
N ASP A 62 -13.11 16.70 -4.77
CA ASP A 62 -13.26 15.53 -3.89
C ASP A 62 -12.74 14.23 -4.54
N LEU A 63 -13.02 14.04 -5.85
CA LEU A 63 -12.52 12.87 -6.58
C LEU A 63 -10.99 12.86 -6.70
N SER A 64 -10.39 14.01 -7.00
CA SER A 64 -8.92 14.13 -7.14
C SER A 64 -8.21 13.92 -5.80
N ALA A 65 -8.77 14.46 -4.71
CA ALA A 65 -8.27 14.25 -3.35
C ALA A 65 -8.36 12.78 -2.93
N LYS A 66 -9.46 12.09 -3.26
CA LYS A 66 -9.61 10.64 -3.02
C LYS A 66 -8.60 9.81 -3.80
N ALA A 67 -8.40 10.11 -5.07
CA ALA A 67 -7.41 9.41 -5.90
C ALA A 67 -5.99 9.55 -5.33
N LEU A 68 -5.61 10.76 -4.89
CA LEU A 68 -4.31 10.99 -4.25
C LEU A 68 -4.18 10.21 -2.93
N SER A 69 -5.23 10.23 -2.09
CA SER A 69 -5.29 9.48 -0.83
C SER A 69 -5.15 7.96 -1.04
N TYR A 70 -5.79 7.40 -2.06
CA TYR A 70 -5.63 5.98 -2.39
C TYR A 70 -4.22 5.67 -2.89
N ALA A 71 -3.63 6.53 -3.72
CA ALA A 71 -2.24 6.36 -4.16
C ALA A 71 -1.27 6.38 -2.98
N GLU A 72 -1.43 7.32 -2.05
CA GLU A 72 -0.64 7.40 -0.81
C GLU A 72 -0.77 6.13 0.02
N LYS A 73 -2.01 5.68 0.29
CA LYS A 73 -2.28 4.44 1.05
C LYS A 73 -1.66 3.21 0.40
N ASN A 74 -1.77 3.08 -0.93
CA ASN A 74 -1.25 1.93 -1.64
C ASN A 74 0.28 1.85 -1.53
N VAL A 75 0.98 2.97 -1.73
CA VAL A 75 2.44 3.01 -1.62
C VAL A 75 2.89 2.81 -0.17
N GLN A 76 2.21 3.41 0.81
CA GLN A 76 2.47 3.19 2.23
C GLN A 76 2.41 1.69 2.57
N SER A 77 1.34 1.00 2.15
CA SER A 77 1.16 -0.43 2.39
C SER A 77 2.26 -1.27 1.73
N SER A 78 2.66 -0.94 0.50
CA SER A 78 3.77 -1.62 -0.17
C SER A 78 5.11 -1.40 0.54
N LEU A 79 5.37 -0.20 1.08
CA LEU A 79 6.57 0.08 1.86
C LEU A 79 6.59 -0.69 3.18
N GLU A 80 5.49 -0.75 3.91
CA GLU A 80 5.38 -1.53 5.15
C GLU A 80 5.59 -3.03 4.90
N TYR A 81 5.04 -3.56 3.82
CA TYR A 81 5.27 -4.94 3.39
C TYR A 81 6.75 -5.19 3.07
N ALA A 82 7.36 -4.34 2.25
CA ALA A 82 8.78 -4.45 1.92
C ALA A 82 9.68 -4.36 3.16
N GLN A 83 9.38 -3.46 4.11
CA GLN A 83 10.12 -3.37 5.38
C GLN A 83 10.00 -4.66 6.20
N SER A 84 8.83 -5.29 6.19
CA SER A 84 8.59 -6.52 6.92
C SER A 84 9.34 -7.69 6.28
N LEU A 85 9.41 -7.74 4.95
CA LEU A 85 10.21 -8.74 4.22
C LEU A 85 11.71 -8.63 4.54
N LEU A 86 12.26 -7.42 4.67
CA LEU A 86 13.67 -7.21 5.02
C LEU A 86 14.02 -7.77 6.40
N LYS A 87 13.06 -7.70 7.33
CA LYS A 87 13.19 -8.20 8.70
C LYS A 87 12.92 -9.70 8.82
N ALA A 88 12.37 -10.32 7.78
CA ALA A 88 12.05 -11.74 7.78
C ALA A 88 13.32 -12.59 7.92
N LYS A 89 13.22 -13.63 8.75
CA LYS A 89 14.35 -14.50 9.09
C LYS A 89 14.43 -15.71 8.18
N ASP A 90 13.29 -16.19 7.70
CA ASP A 90 13.16 -17.39 6.90
C ASP A 90 11.97 -17.30 5.92
N LEU A 91 11.87 -18.30 5.04
CA LEU A 91 10.83 -18.37 4.01
C LEU A 91 9.41 -18.53 4.59
N THR A 92 9.27 -19.15 5.77
CA THR A 92 7.97 -19.30 6.43
C THR A 92 7.43 -17.93 6.84
N GLU A 93 8.29 -17.07 7.40
CA GLU A 93 7.94 -15.70 7.74
C GLU A 93 7.60 -14.86 6.51
N VAL A 94 8.34 -15.03 5.40
CA VAL A 94 8.03 -14.39 4.11
C VAL A 94 6.64 -14.79 3.60
N MET A 95 6.30 -16.08 3.63
CA MET A 95 5.00 -16.58 3.17
C MET A 95 3.84 -16.07 4.03
N ARG A 96 4.04 -16.00 5.35
CA ARG A 96 3.08 -15.38 6.27
C ARG A 96 2.85 -13.90 5.92
N LEU A 97 3.93 -13.13 5.78
CA LEU A 97 3.87 -11.70 5.44
C LEU A 97 3.20 -11.47 4.08
N HIS A 98 3.49 -12.31 3.09
CA HIS A 98 2.86 -12.22 1.77
C HIS A 98 1.35 -12.47 1.86
N SER A 99 0.94 -13.48 2.64
CA SER A 99 -0.48 -13.80 2.84
C SER A 99 -1.24 -12.66 3.52
N GLU A 100 -0.64 -12.06 4.55
CA GLU A 100 -1.19 -10.89 5.26
C GLU A 100 -1.32 -9.68 4.33
N TYR A 101 -0.29 -9.40 3.53
CA TYR A 101 -0.31 -8.31 2.55
C TYR A 101 -1.42 -8.48 1.52
N VAL A 102 -1.54 -9.66 0.92
CA VAL A 102 -2.59 -9.95 -0.09
C VAL A 102 -3.98 -9.82 0.52
N GLN A 103 -4.20 -10.37 1.72
CA GLN A 103 -5.48 -10.22 2.41
C GLN A 103 -5.81 -8.75 2.71
N GLY A 104 -4.82 -7.97 3.18
CA GLY A 104 -4.98 -6.54 3.42
C GLY A 104 -5.32 -5.76 2.16
N GLN A 105 -4.61 -6.03 1.06
CA GLN A 105 -4.86 -5.40 -0.24
C GLN A 105 -6.26 -5.73 -0.78
N MET A 106 -6.72 -6.98 -0.64
CA MET A 106 -8.09 -7.37 -1.05
C MET A 106 -9.17 -6.66 -0.24
N ARG A 107 -8.97 -6.48 1.08
CA ARG A 107 -9.89 -5.70 1.91
C ARG A 107 -9.92 -4.23 1.49
N ALA A 108 -8.75 -3.63 1.29
CA ALA A 108 -8.65 -2.24 0.85
C ALA A 108 -9.34 -2.02 -0.51
N LEU A 109 -9.15 -2.94 -1.46
CA LEU A 109 -9.83 -2.88 -2.76
C LEU A 109 -11.36 -3.00 -2.64
N ALA A 110 -11.85 -3.90 -1.78
CA ALA A 110 -13.29 -4.04 -1.54
C ALA A 110 -13.89 -2.77 -0.92
N GLU A 111 -13.19 -2.14 0.05
CA GLU A 111 -13.58 -0.87 0.64
C GLU A 111 -13.61 0.26 -0.39
N GLN A 112 -12.53 0.41 -1.17
CA GLN A 112 -12.43 1.41 -2.24
C GLN A 112 -13.55 1.25 -3.28
N ALA A 113 -13.82 0.01 -3.72
CA ALA A 113 -14.89 -0.27 -4.67
C ALA A 113 -16.29 0.08 -4.10
N SER A 114 -16.53 -0.23 -2.83
CA SER A 114 -17.77 0.13 -2.12
C SER A 114 -17.93 1.65 -2.02
N GLU A 115 -16.87 2.38 -1.64
CA GLU A 115 -16.88 3.84 -1.56
C GLU A 115 -17.14 4.50 -2.93
N MET A 116 -16.52 3.98 -3.99
CA MET A 116 -16.76 4.47 -5.36
C MET A 116 -18.21 4.20 -5.79
N GLY A 117 -18.75 3.01 -5.52
CA GLY A 117 -20.15 2.67 -5.80
C GLY A 117 -21.13 3.60 -5.08
N GLN A 118 -20.86 3.92 -3.82
CA GLN A 118 -21.65 4.89 -3.05
C GLN A 118 -21.54 6.30 -3.65
N ALA A 119 -20.35 6.74 -4.06
CA ALA A 119 -20.15 8.05 -4.67
C ALA A 119 -20.93 8.19 -5.99
N VAL A 120 -20.91 7.16 -6.84
CA VAL A 120 -21.68 7.13 -8.09
C VAL A 120 -23.18 7.14 -7.81
N SER A 121 -23.65 6.34 -6.85
CA SER A 121 -25.07 6.31 -6.46
C SER A 121 -25.56 7.65 -5.93
N ARG A 122 -24.77 8.33 -5.09
CA ARG A 122 -25.08 9.68 -4.59
C ARG A 122 -25.15 10.69 -5.73
N ALA A 123 -24.17 10.69 -6.64
CA ALA A 123 -24.17 11.58 -7.80
C ALA A 123 -25.39 11.36 -8.71
N ALA A 124 -25.81 10.10 -8.91
CA ALA A 124 -27.02 9.78 -9.64
C ALA A 124 -28.27 10.31 -8.92
N MET A 125 -28.40 10.11 -7.61
CA MET A 125 -29.54 10.61 -6.82
C MET A 125 -29.63 12.15 -6.81
N ASP A 126 -28.50 12.84 -6.73
CA ASP A 126 -28.48 14.30 -6.79
C ASP A 126 -28.85 14.84 -8.19
N ALA A 127 -28.58 14.08 -9.25
CA ALA A 127 -28.96 14.45 -10.61
C ALA A 127 -30.48 14.34 -10.89
N VAL A 128 -31.19 13.46 -10.18
CA VAL A 128 -32.66 13.32 -10.28
C VAL A 128 -33.44 14.10 -9.22
N ARG A 129 -32.77 14.75 -8.25
CA ARG A 129 -33.45 15.64 -7.30
C ARG A 129 -33.93 16.92 -8.00
N PRO A 130 -35.22 17.29 -7.89
CA PRO A 130 -35.72 18.53 -8.46
C PRO A 130 -35.09 19.72 -7.74
N LYS A 131 -34.63 20.72 -8.50
CA LYS A 131 -34.22 22.01 -7.94
C LYS A 131 -35.44 22.68 -7.30
N SER A 132 -35.39 22.90 -5.99
CA SER A 132 -36.28 23.84 -5.29
C SER A 132 -35.74 25.26 -5.41
#